data_AF-A0A7J7J2V4-F1
#
_entry.id   AF-A0A7J7J2V4-F1
#
_cell.length_a   1.000
_cell.length_b   1.000
_cell.length_c   1.000
_cell.angle_alpha   90.00
_cell.angle_beta   90.00
_cell.angle_gamma   90.00
#
_symmetry.space_group_name_H-M   'P 1'
#
loop_
_entity.id
_entity.type
_entity.pdbx_description
1 polymer ?
#
loop_
_entity_poly.entity_id
_entity_poly.type
_entity_poly.pdbx_seq_one_letter_code
_entity_poly.pdbx_strand_id
1 'polypeptide(L)'
;MVDSLIFIHYVAIILVEIRQLQTIYTIKILRSPDGQSRTYSIGQLSVQRAAVLCLEWYYRDFPVYNPYLENAIHRKSNKVSQSNMSANKYKVYDVDGPLGGPAGGDSLTEQKSKAIFAAAARRRDAGHNERYYEEQEYERRVAKRKSRLLTAAEESFTHIKRLREESGPAIPMDSKEAADAIFPSMARALQKFLRVTRQQPAYTIEMIMEHLARCVNYDMSPKAFLEEFLYPGQVINHPKQTCEEEAWSLVSETFLSRGIDNGTQFVLKKSDISLLCVVKQMPYFNISEKVLESQDRFVLRLNSETSV
;
A
#
# COMPACT_ATOMS: atom_id res chain seq x y z
N MET A 1 48.83 -23.86 -18.42
CA MET A 1 48.11 -22.73 -19.05
C MET A 1 46.63 -22.72 -18.70
N VAL A 2 45.95 -23.88 -18.69
CA VAL A 2 44.54 -24.00 -18.26
C VAL A 2 44.34 -23.54 -16.81
N ASP A 3 45.21 -23.97 -15.89
CA ASP A 3 45.11 -23.58 -14.47
C ASP A 3 45.20 -22.07 -14.23
N SER A 4 46.07 -21.38 -14.99
CA SER A 4 46.21 -19.93 -14.92
C SER A 4 44.96 -19.21 -15.46
N LEU A 5 44.34 -19.72 -16.52
CA LEU A 5 43.09 -19.17 -17.07
C LEU A 5 41.91 -19.36 -16.12
N ILE A 6 41.81 -20.52 -15.49
CA ILE A 6 40.80 -20.81 -14.47
C ILE A 6 40.99 -19.89 -13.25
N PHE A 7 42.23 -19.71 -12.80
CA PHE A 7 42.55 -18.80 -11.71
C PHE A 7 42.14 -17.35 -12.03
N ILE A 8 42.49 -16.84 -13.22
CA ILE A 8 42.10 -15.49 -13.65
C ILE A 8 40.57 -15.37 -13.73
N HIS A 9 39.88 -16.40 -14.22
CA HIS A 9 38.42 -16.41 -14.31
C HIS A 9 37.77 -16.33 -12.91
N TYR A 10 38.22 -17.12 -11.94
CA TYR A 10 37.70 -17.06 -10.58
C TYR A 10 37.99 -15.72 -9.91
N VAL A 11 39.20 -15.17 -10.06
CA VAL A 11 39.53 -13.83 -9.54
C VAL A 11 38.64 -12.77 -10.18
N ALA A 12 38.35 -12.86 -11.48
CA ALA A 12 37.44 -11.93 -12.16
C ALA A 12 36.01 -12.03 -11.61
N ILE A 13 35.49 -13.24 -11.36
CA ILE A 13 34.16 -13.43 -10.73
C ILE A 13 34.14 -12.81 -9.33
N ILE A 14 35.17 -13.06 -8.52
CA ILE A 14 35.27 -12.52 -7.16
C ILE A 14 35.30 -10.99 -7.19
N LEU A 15 36.08 -10.39 -8.09
CA LEU A 15 36.15 -8.94 -8.24
C LEU A 15 34.81 -8.34 -8.68
N VAL A 16 34.10 -9.01 -9.59
CA VAL A 16 32.74 -8.62 -9.99
C VAL A 16 31.80 -8.65 -8.79
N GLU A 17 31.85 -9.68 -7.95
CA GLU A 17 30.97 -9.78 -6.78
C GLU A 17 31.30 -8.74 -5.70
N ILE A 18 32.58 -8.46 -5.46
CA ILE A 18 33.02 -7.42 -4.50
C ILE A 18 32.52 -6.03 -4.92
N ARG A 19 32.55 -5.71 -6.21
CA ARG A 19 32.05 -4.41 -6.72
C ARG A 19 30.55 -4.23 -6.51
N GLN A 20 29.78 -5.32 -6.51
CA GLN A 20 28.34 -5.26 -6.27
C GLN A 20 27.99 -4.89 -4.81
N LEU A 21 28.91 -5.12 -3.86
CA LEU A 21 28.69 -4.82 -2.44
C LEU A 21 28.76 -3.32 -2.11
N GLN A 22 29.39 -2.52 -2.97
CA GLN A 22 29.47 -1.07 -2.77
C GLN A 22 28.16 -0.41 -3.17
N THR A 23 27.35 0.02 -2.20
CA THR A 23 26.09 0.73 -2.43
C THR A 23 26.36 2.16 -2.91
N ILE A 24 26.44 2.33 -4.23
CA ILE A 24 26.73 3.61 -4.89
C ILE A 24 25.45 4.30 -5.37
N TYR A 25 24.39 3.53 -5.59
CA TYR A 25 23.13 4.03 -6.12
C TYR A 25 21.98 3.81 -5.14
N THR A 26 20.90 4.55 -5.37
CA THR A 26 19.57 4.28 -4.81
C THR A 26 18.60 4.03 -5.94
N ILE A 27 17.65 3.14 -5.71
CA ILE A 27 16.59 2.83 -6.66
C ILE A 27 15.25 3.03 -5.99
N LYS A 28 14.43 3.89 -6.59
CA LYS A 28 13.03 4.08 -6.21
C LYS A 28 12.17 3.14 -7.04
N ILE A 29 11.45 2.27 -6.38
CA ILE A 29 10.47 1.37 -6.98
C ILE A 29 9.09 1.96 -6.70
N LEU A 30 8.35 2.26 -7.76
CA LEU A 30 6.98 2.75 -7.70
C LEU A 30 6.06 1.70 -8.34
N ARG A 31 5.07 1.24 -7.59
CA ARG A 31 4.01 0.39 -8.12
C ARG A 31 2.90 1.27 -8.70
N SER A 32 2.55 1.00 -9.95
CA SER A 32 1.30 1.41 -10.58
C SER A 32 0.40 0.17 -10.60
N PRO A 33 -0.87 0.28 -10.18
CA PRO A 33 -1.70 1.50 -10.22
C PRO A 33 -1.90 2.27 -8.90
N ASP A 34 -1.48 1.74 -7.75
CA ASP A 34 -1.78 2.32 -6.42
C ASP A 34 -0.82 3.42 -5.97
N GLY A 35 0.29 3.63 -6.68
CA GLY A 35 1.27 4.69 -6.39
C GLY A 35 2.15 4.39 -5.18
N GLN A 36 2.11 3.17 -4.62
CA GLN A 36 2.96 2.79 -3.50
C GLN A 36 4.42 2.83 -3.96
N SER A 37 5.30 3.47 -3.19
CA SER A 37 6.73 3.51 -3.52
C SER A 37 7.61 3.21 -2.32
N ARG A 38 8.77 2.61 -2.61
CA ARG A 38 9.85 2.35 -1.66
C ARG A 38 11.19 2.65 -2.34
N THR A 39 12.19 3.00 -1.53
CA THR A 39 13.53 3.34 -2.02
C THR A 39 14.54 2.44 -1.34
N TYR A 40 15.47 1.90 -2.13
CA TYR A 40 16.49 0.96 -1.68
C TYR A 40 17.88 1.39 -2.12
N SER A 41 18.89 1.03 -1.34
CA SER A 41 20.28 1.16 -1.74
C SER A 41 20.68 -0.02 -2.61
N ILE A 42 21.41 0.24 -3.70
CA ILE A 42 21.82 -0.76 -4.68
C ILE A 42 23.27 -0.50 -5.11
N GLY A 43 24.02 -1.59 -5.31
CA GLY A 43 25.39 -1.51 -5.80
C GLY A 43 25.49 -1.41 -7.33
N GLN A 44 26.69 -1.62 -7.86
CA GLN A 44 26.92 -1.68 -9.31
C GLN A 44 26.44 -3.02 -9.87
N LEU A 45 25.22 -3.05 -10.40
CA LEU A 45 24.59 -4.24 -10.98
C LEU A 45 24.22 -4.01 -12.45
N SER A 46 24.05 -5.08 -13.23
CA SER A 46 23.39 -4.97 -14.53
C SER A 46 21.91 -4.63 -14.37
N VAL A 47 21.28 -4.07 -15.41
CA VAL A 47 19.84 -3.80 -15.39
C VAL A 47 19.03 -5.08 -15.12
N GLN A 48 19.44 -6.23 -15.68
CA GLN A 48 18.80 -7.53 -15.40
C GLN A 48 18.90 -7.94 -13.93
N ARG A 49 20.11 -7.83 -13.35
CA ARG A 49 20.33 -8.23 -11.96
C ARG A 49 19.61 -7.28 -11.00
N ALA A 50 19.63 -5.98 -11.29
CA ALA A 50 18.87 -4.98 -10.56
C ALA A 50 17.35 -5.24 -10.64
N ALA A 51 16.84 -5.65 -11.81
CA ALA A 51 15.45 -6.01 -12.00
C ALA A 51 15.02 -7.19 -11.11
N VAL A 52 15.81 -8.26 -11.06
CA VAL A 52 15.53 -9.42 -10.18
C VAL A 52 15.50 -9.01 -8.72
N LEU A 53 16.49 -8.23 -8.27
CA LEU A 53 16.55 -7.70 -6.91
C LEU A 53 15.33 -6.80 -6.58
N CYS A 54 14.87 -6.00 -7.55
CA CYS A 54 13.66 -5.19 -7.41
C CYS A 54 12.41 -6.06 -7.24
N LEU A 55 12.34 -7.21 -7.91
CA LEU A 55 11.26 -8.17 -7.69
C LEU A 55 11.35 -8.78 -6.29
N GLU A 56 12.53 -9.19 -5.84
CA GLU A 56 12.72 -9.70 -4.47
C GLU A 56 12.23 -8.69 -3.42
N TRP A 57 12.62 -7.42 -3.54
CA TRP A 57 12.12 -6.36 -2.67
C TRP A 57 10.63 -6.11 -2.85
N TYR A 58 10.08 -6.22 -4.06
CA TYR A 58 8.65 -6.10 -4.28
C TYR A 58 7.87 -7.16 -3.49
N TYR A 59 8.25 -8.44 -3.62
CA TYR A 59 7.57 -9.54 -2.94
C TYR A 59 7.75 -9.49 -1.42
N ARG A 60 8.93 -9.06 -0.95
CA ARG A 60 9.25 -8.96 0.48
C ARG A 60 8.65 -7.73 1.14
N ASP A 61 8.60 -6.58 0.51
CA ASP A 61 8.37 -5.34 1.24
C ASP A 61 7.02 -4.68 0.88
N PHE A 62 6.51 -4.85 -0.34
CA PHE A 62 5.29 -4.16 -0.73
C PHE A 62 4.05 -4.81 -0.11
N PRO A 63 3.03 -4.01 0.26
CA PRO A 63 1.75 -4.55 0.67
C PRO A 63 1.02 -5.17 -0.53
N VAL A 64 0.18 -6.17 -0.31
CA VAL A 64 -0.63 -6.78 -1.37
C VAL A 64 -1.49 -5.72 -2.09
N TYR A 65 -1.45 -5.71 -3.42
CA TYR A 65 -2.35 -4.87 -4.22
C TYR A 65 -3.76 -5.48 -4.30
N ASN A 66 -4.80 -4.73 -3.92
CA ASN A 66 -6.19 -5.17 -4.00
C ASN A 66 -6.92 -4.49 -5.18
N PRO A 67 -7.02 -5.14 -6.36
CA PRO A 67 -7.67 -4.55 -7.54
C PRO A 67 -9.16 -4.27 -7.34
N TYR A 68 -9.84 -5.04 -6.49
CA TYR A 68 -11.28 -4.86 -6.24
C TYR A 68 -11.59 -3.60 -5.45
N LEU A 69 -10.66 -3.18 -4.58
CA LEU A 69 -10.78 -1.94 -3.83
C LEU A 69 -10.55 -0.72 -4.71
N GLU A 70 -9.50 -0.74 -5.53
CA GLU A 70 -9.16 0.38 -6.42
C GLU A 70 -10.26 0.62 -7.47
N ASN A 71 -10.73 -0.45 -8.11
CA ASN A 71 -11.85 -0.39 -9.04
C ASN A 71 -13.15 0.09 -8.39
N ALA A 72 -13.33 -0.10 -7.08
CA ALA A 72 -14.47 0.44 -6.34
C ALA A 72 -14.47 1.97 -6.34
N ILE A 73 -13.30 2.53 -6.06
CA ILE A 73 -13.09 3.96 -5.85
C ILE A 73 -13.29 4.67 -7.19
N HIS A 74 -12.69 4.14 -8.27
CA HIS A 74 -12.88 4.68 -9.61
C HIS A 74 -14.34 4.63 -10.08
N ARG A 75 -15.05 3.51 -9.85
CA ARG A 75 -16.47 3.38 -10.25
C ARG A 75 -17.38 4.38 -9.51
N LYS A 76 -17.11 4.65 -8.23
CA LYS A 76 -17.89 5.64 -7.46
C LYS A 76 -17.62 7.07 -7.91
N SER A 77 -16.35 7.43 -8.12
CA SER A 77 -15.97 8.75 -8.62
C SER A 77 -16.62 9.06 -9.98
N ASN A 78 -16.67 8.06 -10.88
CA ASN A 78 -17.35 8.20 -12.16
C ASN A 78 -18.88 8.36 -12.01
N LYS A 79 -19.48 7.67 -11.04
CA LYS A 79 -20.93 7.80 -10.77
C LYS A 79 -21.28 9.17 -10.20
N VAL A 80 -20.48 9.73 -9.30
CA VAL A 80 -20.65 11.10 -8.76
C VAL A 80 -20.48 12.13 -9.88
N SER A 81 -19.49 11.94 -10.75
CA SER A 81 -19.29 12.81 -11.91
C SER A 81 -20.47 12.75 -12.89
N GLN A 82 -21.02 11.56 -13.14
CA GLN A 82 -22.22 11.36 -13.96
C GLN A 82 -23.50 11.87 -13.29
N SER A 83 -23.68 11.73 -11.97
CA SER A 83 -24.85 12.25 -11.27
C SER A 83 -24.85 13.78 -11.25
N ASN A 84 -23.69 14.40 -11.05
CA ASN A 84 -23.51 15.86 -11.13
C ASN A 84 -23.75 16.39 -12.55
N MET A 85 -23.40 15.61 -13.58
CA MET A 85 -23.71 15.93 -14.98
C MET A 85 -25.20 15.68 -15.32
N SER A 86 -25.85 14.68 -14.70
CA SER A 86 -27.29 14.39 -14.88
C SER A 86 -28.21 15.31 -14.05
N ALA A 87 -27.69 15.94 -13.00
CA ALA A 87 -28.39 17.01 -12.27
C ALA A 87 -28.54 18.29 -13.12
N ASN A 88 -27.89 18.35 -14.30
CA ASN A 88 -28.16 19.32 -15.37
C ASN A 88 -29.35 18.90 -16.27
N LYS A 89 -30.05 17.80 -15.96
CA LYS A 89 -31.29 17.36 -16.63
C LYS A 89 -32.54 18.06 -16.07
N TYR A 90 -32.39 19.27 -15.54
CA TYR A 90 -33.50 20.21 -15.56
C TYR A 90 -33.45 20.87 -16.94
N LYS A 91 -34.28 20.38 -17.87
CA LYS A 91 -34.55 21.13 -19.10
C LYS A 91 -35.14 22.48 -18.68
N VAL A 92 -34.30 23.51 -18.70
CA VAL A 92 -34.77 24.90 -18.65
C VAL A 92 -35.46 25.13 -19.99
N TYR A 93 -36.78 25.04 -20.01
CA TYR A 93 -37.55 25.55 -21.12
C TYR A 93 -37.51 27.07 -21.00
N ASP A 94 -36.88 27.73 -21.97
CA ASP A 94 -37.03 29.17 -22.14
C ASP A 94 -38.50 29.40 -22.54
N VAL A 95 -39.32 29.93 -21.62
CA VAL A 95 -40.74 30.17 -21.88
C VAL A 95 -40.97 31.50 -22.62
N ASP A 96 -39.93 32.32 -22.80
CA ASP A 96 -40.05 33.59 -23.51
C ASP A 96 -39.36 33.52 -24.89
N GLY A 97 -40.11 33.03 -25.87
CA GLY A 97 -39.85 33.30 -27.29
C GLY A 97 -40.19 34.75 -27.67
N PRO A 98 -39.56 35.31 -28.71
CA PRO A 98 -39.37 36.74 -28.88
C PRO A 98 -40.64 37.47 -29.33
N LEU A 99 -41.19 38.31 -28.47
CA LEU A 99 -42.10 39.39 -28.87
C LEU A 99 -41.27 40.67 -29.03
N GLY A 100 -41.36 41.22 -30.25
CA GLY A 100 -40.41 42.17 -30.80
C GLY A 100 -40.24 43.49 -30.05
N GLY A 101 -39.04 44.05 -30.17
CA GLY A 101 -38.69 45.41 -29.77
C GLY A 101 -37.17 45.62 -29.89
N PRO A 102 -36.70 46.71 -30.51
CA PRO A 102 -35.29 46.87 -30.86
C PRO A 102 -34.44 47.31 -29.66
N ALA A 103 -33.18 46.87 -29.68
CA ALA A 103 -32.04 47.43 -28.96
C ALA A 103 -32.07 47.38 -27.41
N GLY A 104 -31.23 46.51 -26.86
CA GLY A 104 -30.69 46.62 -25.50
C GLY A 104 -30.92 45.40 -24.63
N GLY A 105 -30.04 44.40 -24.68
CA GLY A 105 -30.17 43.25 -23.78
C GLY A 105 -29.13 42.13 -23.87
N ASP A 106 -28.01 42.28 -24.58
CA ASP A 106 -27.03 41.20 -24.76
C ASP A 106 -26.15 40.94 -23.51
N SER A 107 -26.31 41.76 -22.47
CA SER A 107 -25.56 41.63 -21.20
C SER A 107 -26.13 40.52 -20.29
N LEU A 108 -27.43 40.25 -20.35
CA LEU A 108 -28.08 39.33 -19.39
C LEU A 108 -27.85 37.84 -19.72
N THR A 109 -27.76 37.50 -21.00
CA THR A 109 -27.47 36.16 -21.53
C THR A 109 -26.00 35.77 -21.30
N GLU A 110 -25.08 36.72 -21.46
CA GLU A 110 -23.65 36.54 -21.15
C GLU A 110 -23.39 36.45 -19.64
N GLN A 111 -24.12 37.23 -18.81
CA GLN A 111 -24.06 37.13 -17.35
C GLN A 111 -24.67 35.82 -16.83
N LYS A 112 -25.78 35.34 -17.42
CA LYS A 112 -26.38 34.03 -17.06
C LYS A 112 -25.46 32.86 -17.41
N SER A 113 -24.82 32.89 -18.58
CA SER A 113 -23.85 31.86 -18.98
C SER A 113 -22.58 31.91 -18.11
N LYS A 114 -22.03 33.09 -17.81
CA LYS A 114 -20.95 33.26 -16.82
C LYS A 114 -21.35 32.78 -15.42
N ALA A 115 -22.59 33.02 -14.99
CA ALA A 115 -23.11 32.53 -13.71
C ALA A 115 -23.29 31.00 -13.67
N ILE A 116 -23.69 30.37 -14.78
CA ILE A 116 -23.78 28.91 -14.91
C ILE A 116 -22.37 28.29 -14.88
N PHE A 117 -21.39 28.88 -15.57
CA PHE A 117 -19.99 28.44 -15.51
C PHE A 117 -19.38 28.64 -14.11
N ALA A 118 -19.67 29.75 -13.43
CA ALA A 118 -19.23 29.99 -12.06
C ALA A 118 -19.92 29.05 -11.05
N ALA A 119 -21.20 28.71 -11.26
CA ALA A 119 -21.93 27.73 -10.44
C ALA A 119 -21.44 26.30 -10.69
N ALA A 120 -21.12 25.94 -11.93
CA ALA A 120 -20.51 24.67 -12.29
C ALA A 120 -19.09 24.55 -11.70
N ALA A 121 -18.31 25.63 -11.68
CA ALA A 121 -17.01 25.68 -11.01
C ALA A 121 -17.13 25.47 -9.49
N ARG A 122 -18.05 26.17 -8.82
CA ARG A 122 -18.32 25.98 -7.38
C ARG A 122 -18.83 24.57 -7.04
N ARG A 123 -19.61 23.93 -7.93
CA ARG A 123 -20.06 22.53 -7.76
C ARG A 123 -18.94 21.51 -8.01
N ARG A 124 -18.02 21.80 -8.92
CA ARG A 124 -16.81 21.00 -9.15
C ARG A 124 -15.87 21.02 -7.94
N ASP A 125 -15.74 22.17 -7.28
CA ASP A 125 -14.99 22.29 -6.02
C ASP A 125 -15.67 21.54 -4.86
N ALA A 126 -17.00 21.49 -4.82
CA ALA A 126 -17.74 20.69 -3.85
C ALA A 126 -17.51 19.17 -4.02
N GLY A 127 -17.34 18.69 -5.25
CA GLY A 127 -17.01 17.28 -5.54
C GLY A 127 -15.60 16.87 -5.08
N HIS A 128 -14.67 17.82 -4.90
CA HIS A 128 -13.34 17.53 -4.32
C HIS A 128 -13.44 17.15 -2.84
N ASN A 129 -14.27 17.87 -2.07
CA ASN A 129 -14.55 17.56 -0.67
C ASN A 129 -15.37 16.27 -0.50
N GLU A 130 -16.26 15.97 -1.45
CA GLU A 130 -17.05 14.73 -1.43
C GLU A 130 -16.17 13.47 -1.41
N ARG A 131 -15.09 13.45 -2.20
CA ARG A 131 -14.11 12.35 -2.19
C ARG A 131 -13.48 12.16 -0.81
N TYR A 132 -13.08 13.25 -0.17
CA TYR A 132 -12.48 13.22 1.18
C TYR A 132 -13.46 12.64 2.21
N TYR A 133 -14.71 13.09 2.22
CA TYR A 133 -15.73 12.58 3.14
C TYR A 133 -16.08 11.11 2.86
N GLU A 134 -16.14 10.69 1.60
CA GLU A 134 -16.35 9.28 1.23
C GLU A 134 -15.22 8.37 1.74
N GLU A 135 -13.97 8.82 1.62
CA GLU A 135 -12.79 8.11 2.11
C GLU A 135 -12.83 8.00 3.64
N GLN A 136 -13.11 9.10 4.33
CA GLN A 136 -13.26 9.10 5.79
C GLN A 136 -14.42 8.22 6.26
N GLU A 137 -15.57 8.24 5.58
CA GLU A 137 -16.69 7.36 5.91
C GLU A 137 -16.35 5.88 5.64
N TYR A 138 -15.58 5.61 4.59
CA TYR A 138 -15.05 4.28 4.33
C TYR A 138 -14.11 3.82 5.45
N GLU A 139 -13.12 4.62 5.83
CA GLU A 139 -12.21 4.34 6.94
C GLU A 139 -12.98 4.09 8.24
N ARG A 140 -13.97 4.94 8.55
CA ARG A 140 -14.83 4.77 9.72
C ARG A 140 -15.60 3.45 9.69
N ARG A 141 -16.10 3.03 8.51
CA ARG A 141 -16.77 1.74 8.34
C ARG A 141 -15.81 0.58 8.53
N VAL A 142 -14.61 0.65 7.95
CA VAL A 142 -13.56 -0.37 8.13
C VAL A 142 -13.19 -0.49 9.60
N ALA A 143 -12.90 0.63 10.27
CA ALA A 143 -12.55 0.68 11.70
C ALA A 143 -13.67 0.09 12.57
N LYS A 144 -14.94 0.43 12.30
CA LYS A 144 -16.11 -0.14 13.01
C LYS A 144 -16.26 -1.65 12.78
N ARG A 145 -15.91 -2.16 11.60
CA ARG A 145 -15.94 -3.61 11.33
C ARG A 145 -14.76 -4.32 11.98
N LYS A 146 -13.57 -3.72 11.95
CA LYS A 146 -12.35 -4.20 12.60
C LYS A 146 -12.57 -4.37 14.10
N SER A 147 -13.12 -3.37 14.79
CA SER A 147 -13.38 -3.48 16.24
C SER A 147 -14.35 -4.61 16.57
N ARG A 148 -15.45 -4.72 15.81
CA ARG A 148 -16.43 -5.80 16.00
C ARG A 148 -15.85 -7.19 15.74
N LEU A 149 -14.99 -7.33 14.75
CA LEU A 149 -14.31 -8.59 14.44
C LEU A 149 -13.35 -8.96 15.58
N LEU A 150 -12.58 -8.00 16.07
CA LEU A 150 -11.67 -8.21 17.19
C LEU A 150 -12.40 -8.66 18.46
N THR A 151 -13.48 -7.99 18.84
CA THR A 151 -14.31 -8.40 19.99
C THR A 151 -14.89 -9.80 19.81
N ALA A 152 -15.45 -10.12 18.63
CA ALA A 152 -16.01 -11.44 18.37
C ALA A 152 -14.93 -12.55 18.41
N ALA A 153 -13.72 -12.27 17.92
CA ALA A 153 -12.60 -13.20 18.02
C ALA A 153 -12.14 -13.39 19.47
N GLU A 154 -12.02 -12.32 20.26
CA GLU A 154 -11.68 -12.40 21.68
C GLU A 154 -12.70 -13.22 22.47
N GLU A 155 -14.00 -13.02 22.25
CA GLU A 155 -15.08 -13.81 22.86
C GLU A 155 -14.99 -15.30 22.49
N SER A 156 -14.66 -15.60 21.23
CA SER A 156 -14.59 -16.98 20.74
C SER A 156 -13.37 -17.74 21.27
N PHE A 157 -12.21 -17.10 21.34
CA PHE A 157 -11.00 -17.72 21.90
C PHE A 157 -11.07 -17.84 23.43
N THR A 158 -11.74 -16.90 24.11
CA THR A 158 -12.01 -17.05 25.56
C THR A 158 -12.95 -18.21 25.84
N HIS A 159 -13.89 -18.52 24.94
CA HIS A 159 -14.72 -19.71 25.02
C HIS A 159 -13.89 -21.01 24.96
N ILE A 160 -12.92 -21.13 24.04
CA ILE A 160 -11.99 -22.29 24.00
C ILE A 160 -11.17 -22.37 25.27
N LYS A 161 -10.64 -21.24 25.74
CA LYS A 161 -9.80 -21.24 26.95
C LYS A 161 -10.58 -21.73 28.17
N ARG A 162 -11.84 -21.30 28.32
CA ARG A 162 -12.74 -21.81 29.37
C ARG A 162 -13.02 -23.29 29.20
N LEU A 163 -13.31 -23.77 27.99
CA LEU A 163 -13.52 -25.20 27.74
C LEU A 163 -12.32 -26.07 28.11
N ARG A 164 -11.09 -25.56 27.92
CA ARG A 164 -9.84 -26.23 28.34
C ARG A 164 -9.62 -26.20 29.86
N GLU A 165 -10.12 -25.18 30.55
CA GLU A 165 -10.00 -25.03 32.01
C GLU A 165 -11.11 -25.80 32.76
N GLU A 166 -12.31 -25.90 32.17
CA GLU A 166 -13.48 -26.60 32.74
C GLU A 166 -13.50 -28.11 32.43
N SER A 167 -12.66 -28.59 31.51
CA SER A 167 -12.64 -30.00 31.12
C SER A 167 -12.17 -30.90 32.27
N GLY A 168 -13.14 -31.61 32.88
CA GLY A 168 -12.94 -32.83 33.69
C GLY A 168 -12.42 -34.00 32.83
N PRO A 169 -12.73 -35.28 33.12
CA PRO A 169 -12.19 -36.43 32.37
C PRO A 169 -12.77 -36.46 30.95
N ALA A 170 -12.23 -35.64 30.06
CA ALA A 170 -12.74 -35.37 28.74
C ALA A 170 -11.77 -35.85 27.66
N ILE A 171 -12.35 -36.37 26.59
CA ILE A 171 -11.64 -36.80 25.39
C ILE A 171 -10.92 -35.57 24.82
N PRO A 172 -9.62 -35.66 24.52
CA PRO A 172 -8.88 -34.54 23.92
C PRO A 172 -9.53 -34.19 22.58
N MET A 173 -10.06 -32.96 22.49
CA MET A 173 -10.68 -32.41 21.28
C MET A 173 -9.59 -32.12 20.24
N ASP A 174 -9.81 -32.50 18.99
CA ASP A 174 -8.88 -32.16 17.92
C ASP A 174 -8.92 -30.65 17.65
N SER A 175 -7.77 -30.08 17.29
CA SER A 175 -7.60 -28.66 16.96
C SER A 175 -8.59 -28.16 15.88
N LYS A 176 -8.92 -29.03 14.91
CA LYS A 176 -9.90 -28.75 13.85
C LYS A 176 -11.32 -28.71 14.38
N GLU A 177 -11.68 -29.65 15.24
CA GLU A 177 -13.00 -29.70 15.88
C GLU A 177 -13.22 -28.46 16.76
N ALA A 178 -12.19 -28.04 17.49
CA ALA A 178 -12.23 -26.82 18.30
C ALA A 178 -12.45 -25.57 17.42
N ALA A 179 -11.79 -25.50 16.26
CA ALA A 179 -12.00 -24.43 15.29
C ALA A 179 -13.43 -24.43 14.72
N ASP A 180 -13.97 -25.60 14.36
CA ASP A 180 -15.36 -25.76 13.88
C ASP A 180 -16.39 -25.28 14.90
N ALA A 181 -16.15 -25.53 16.19
CA ALA A 181 -17.04 -25.12 17.28
C ALA A 181 -17.10 -23.58 17.45
N ILE A 182 -15.98 -22.87 17.27
CA ILE A 182 -15.92 -21.42 17.49
C ILE A 182 -16.09 -20.56 16.24
N PHE A 183 -15.88 -21.11 15.05
CA PHE A 183 -15.96 -20.31 13.84
C PHE A 183 -17.34 -19.63 13.66
N PRO A 184 -18.49 -20.26 13.96
CA PRO A 184 -19.81 -19.63 13.82
C PRO A 184 -19.99 -18.31 14.60
N SER A 185 -19.38 -18.16 15.78
CA SER A 185 -19.50 -16.93 16.59
C SER A 185 -18.78 -15.73 15.98
N MET A 186 -17.72 -15.94 15.20
CA MET A 186 -16.95 -14.87 14.54
C MET A 186 -17.20 -14.76 13.03
N ALA A 187 -17.73 -15.80 12.38
CA ALA A 187 -17.88 -15.89 10.92
C ALA A 187 -18.61 -14.68 10.32
N ARG A 188 -19.72 -14.25 10.94
CA ARG A 188 -20.49 -13.10 10.46
C ARG A 188 -19.72 -11.78 10.56
N ALA A 189 -18.91 -11.61 11.60
CA ALA A 189 -18.08 -10.42 11.77
C ALA A 189 -16.96 -10.39 10.72
N LEU A 190 -16.31 -11.54 10.50
CA LEU A 190 -15.23 -11.71 9.53
C LEU A 190 -15.72 -11.48 8.10
N GLN A 191 -16.80 -12.14 7.69
CA GLN A 191 -17.39 -11.97 6.36
C GLN A 191 -17.78 -10.52 6.07
N LYS A 192 -18.32 -9.80 7.08
CA LYS A 192 -18.65 -8.38 6.94
C LYS A 192 -17.41 -7.51 6.80
N PHE A 193 -16.32 -7.84 7.49
CA PHE A 193 -15.04 -7.14 7.34
C PHE A 193 -14.48 -7.37 5.93
N LEU A 194 -14.33 -8.63 5.52
CA LEU A 194 -13.82 -9.01 4.18
C LEU A 194 -14.65 -8.42 3.04
N ARG A 195 -15.97 -8.23 3.23
CA ARG A 195 -16.83 -7.57 2.24
C ARG A 195 -16.55 -6.08 2.12
N VAL A 196 -16.36 -5.39 3.25
CA VAL A 196 -16.07 -3.94 3.25
C VAL A 196 -14.69 -3.69 2.65
N THR A 197 -13.68 -4.50 3.01
CA THR A 197 -12.32 -4.42 2.45
C THR A 197 -12.18 -5.05 1.07
N ARG A 198 -13.24 -5.68 0.55
CA ARG A 198 -13.28 -6.39 -0.74
C ARG A 198 -12.23 -7.50 -0.89
N GLN A 199 -11.91 -8.16 0.20
CA GLN A 199 -10.97 -9.28 0.26
C GLN A 199 -11.65 -10.66 0.10
N GLN A 200 -12.98 -10.73 -0.05
CA GLN A 200 -13.73 -11.99 -0.13
C GLN A 200 -13.18 -13.00 -1.15
N PRO A 201 -12.75 -12.60 -2.37
CA PRO A 201 -12.26 -13.57 -3.34
C PRO A 201 -10.92 -14.22 -2.92
N ALA A 202 -10.16 -13.60 -2.01
CA ALA A 202 -8.83 -14.05 -1.63
C ALA A 202 -8.82 -15.17 -0.58
N TYR A 203 -9.86 -15.25 0.26
CA TYR A 203 -9.93 -16.19 1.38
C TYR A 203 -11.09 -17.15 1.22
N THR A 204 -10.79 -18.44 1.09
CA THR A 204 -11.80 -19.50 1.16
C THR A 204 -12.09 -19.86 2.63
N ILE A 205 -13.23 -20.50 2.88
CA ILE A 205 -13.58 -20.95 4.24
C ILE A 205 -12.55 -21.96 4.74
N GLU A 206 -12.13 -22.90 3.88
CA GLU A 206 -11.14 -23.93 4.21
C GLU A 206 -9.82 -23.33 4.72
N MET A 207 -9.30 -22.30 4.02
CA MET A 207 -8.06 -21.62 4.45
C MET A 207 -8.22 -20.93 5.81
N ILE A 208 -9.37 -20.29 6.04
CA ILE A 208 -9.67 -19.64 7.32
C ILE A 208 -9.73 -20.67 8.44
N MET A 209 -10.38 -21.81 8.20
CA MET A 209 -10.51 -22.89 9.18
C MET A 209 -9.17 -23.55 9.47
N GLU A 210 -8.33 -23.78 8.45
CA GLU A 210 -6.98 -24.31 8.62
C GLU A 210 -6.09 -23.34 9.41
N HIS A 211 -6.17 -22.04 9.14
CA HIS A 211 -5.46 -21.04 9.92
C HIS A 211 -5.95 -20.98 11.37
N LEU A 212 -7.28 -21.02 11.58
CA LEU A 212 -7.89 -21.03 12.91
C LEU A 212 -7.45 -22.26 13.72
N ALA A 213 -7.48 -23.45 13.11
CA ALA A 213 -7.02 -24.68 13.74
C ALA A 213 -5.53 -24.61 14.11
N ARG A 214 -4.68 -24.06 13.25
CA ARG A 214 -3.26 -23.80 13.57
C ARG A 214 -3.12 -22.84 14.75
N CYS A 215 -3.86 -21.74 14.78
CA CYS A 215 -3.82 -20.79 15.88
C CYS A 215 -4.26 -21.41 17.20
N VAL A 216 -5.30 -22.25 17.20
CA VAL A 216 -5.76 -22.98 18.38
C VAL A 216 -4.73 -24.02 18.82
N ASN A 217 -4.14 -24.76 17.88
CA ASN A 217 -3.14 -25.79 18.18
C ASN A 217 -1.87 -25.24 18.84
N TYR A 218 -1.45 -24.03 18.47
CA TYR A 218 -0.26 -23.37 19.02
C TYR A 218 -0.58 -22.34 20.12
N ASP A 219 -1.81 -22.34 20.67
CA ASP A 219 -2.23 -21.42 21.73
C ASP A 219 -1.99 -19.93 21.40
N MET A 220 -2.19 -19.57 20.14
CA MET A 220 -1.99 -18.21 19.63
C MET A 220 -3.14 -17.29 20.04
N SER A 221 -2.84 -16.00 20.19
CA SER A 221 -3.85 -14.99 20.54
C SER A 221 -4.86 -14.75 19.40
N PRO A 222 -6.06 -14.22 19.71
CA PRO A 222 -7.05 -13.86 18.68
C PRO A 222 -6.51 -12.84 17.68
N LYS A 223 -5.62 -11.95 18.14
CA LYS A 223 -4.97 -10.95 17.30
C LYS A 223 -4.00 -11.57 16.29
N ALA A 224 -3.37 -12.68 16.64
CA ALA A 224 -2.51 -13.42 15.72
C ALA A 224 -3.32 -14.09 14.61
N PHE A 225 -4.46 -14.71 14.94
CA PHE A 225 -5.40 -15.21 13.94
C PHE A 225 -5.92 -14.09 13.01
N LEU A 226 -6.20 -12.91 13.56
CA LEU A 226 -6.70 -11.79 12.79
C LEU A 226 -5.64 -11.06 11.97
N GLU A 227 -4.35 -11.31 12.22
CA GLU A 227 -3.24 -10.63 11.54
C GLU A 227 -3.34 -10.82 10.02
N GLU A 228 -3.56 -12.07 9.58
CA GLU A 228 -3.65 -12.44 8.16
C GLU A 228 -4.74 -11.67 7.40
N PHE A 229 -5.85 -11.32 8.06
CA PHE A 229 -6.98 -10.62 7.43
C PHE A 229 -6.89 -9.10 7.57
N LEU A 230 -6.46 -8.61 8.73
CA LEU A 230 -6.38 -7.18 9.03
C LEU A 230 -5.18 -6.54 8.34
N TYR A 231 -4.11 -7.30 8.22
CA TYR A 231 -2.86 -6.92 7.60
C TYR A 231 -2.49 -8.04 6.63
N PRO A 232 -3.04 -8.06 5.40
CA PRO A 232 -2.71 -9.08 4.39
C PRO A 232 -1.21 -9.15 4.05
N GLY A 233 -0.42 -8.24 4.64
CA GLY A 233 1.02 -8.40 4.75
C GLY A 233 1.72 -8.10 3.45
N GLN A 234 2.85 -8.77 3.30
CA GLN A 234 3.71 -8.67 2.14
C GLN A 234 3.12 -9.46 0.98
N VAL A 235 3.40 -9.01 -0.22
CA VAL A 235 2.97 -9.63 -1.47
C VAL A 235 3.17 -11.16 -1.46
N ILE A 236 4.34 -11.64 -0.99
CA ILE A 236 4.68 -13.08 -0.90
C ILE A 236 3.72 -13.93 -0.05
N ASN A 237 3.09 -13.34 0.97
CA ASN A 237 2.22 -14.08 1.89
C ASN A 237 0.79 -14.23 1.35
N HIS A 238 0.49 -13.64 0.18
CA HIS A 238 -0.86 -13.63 -0.33
C HIS A 238 -1.26 -15.00 -0.90
N PRO A 239 -2.39 -15.59 -0.47
CA PRO A 239 -2.74 -16.97 -0.79
C PRO A 239 -2.94 -17.27 -2.28
N LYS A 240 -3.33 -16.26 -3.07
CA LYS A 240 -3.47 -16.41 -4.52
C LYS A 240 -2.16 -16.32 -5.30
N GLN A 241 -1.11 -15.73 -4.71
CA GLN A 241 0.13 -15.51 -5.46
C GLN A 241 0.96 -16.76 -5.65
N THR A 242 0.87 -17.72 -4.73
CA THR A 242 1.55 -19.01 -4.85
C THR A 242 1.03 -19.85 -6.02
N CYS A 243 -0.17 -19.55 -6.52
CA CYS A 243 -0.86 -20.37 -7.53
C CYS A 243 -0.62 -19.89 -8.98
N GLU A 244 -0.20 -18.65 -9.19
CA GLU A 244 -0.07 -18.04 -10.53
C GLU A 244 1.41 -17.87 -10.91
N GLU A 245 1.92 -18.79 -11.74
CA GLU A 245 3.23 -18.72 -12.43
C GLU A 245 3.27 -17.63 -13.51
N GLU A 246 2.76 -16.44 -13.22
CA GLU A 246 2.80 -15.33 -14.16
C GLU A 246 4.19 -14.68 -14.18
N ALA A 247 4.86 -14.78 -15.33
CA ALA A 247 6.18 -14.21 -15.58
C ALA A 247 6.16 -12.67 -15.66
N TRP A 248 7.23 -12.04 -15.15
CA TRP A 248 7.45 -10.60 -15.27
C TRP A 248 8.16 -10.26 -16.58
N SER A 249 7.67 -9.24 -17.31
CA SER A 249 8.39 -8.68 -18.46
C SER A 249 9.21 -7.47 -18.04
N LEU A 250 10.49 -7.44 -18.42
CA LEU A 250 11.41 -6.33 -18.18
C LEU A 250 11.51 -5.45 -19.43
N VAL A 251 11.19 -4.17 -19.28
CA VAL A 251 11.25 -3.15 -20.33
C VAL A 251 12.23 -2.07 -19.91
N SER A 252 13.29 -1.83 -20.69
CA SER A 252 14.24 -0.75 -20.46
C SER A 252 14.64 -0.11 -21.79
N GLU A 253 14.98 1.17 -21.75
CA GLU A 253 15.55 1.89 -22.91
C GLU A 253 17.02 1.53 -23.14
N THR A 254 17.72 1.01 -22.12
CA THR A 254 19.12 0.61 -22.20
C THR A 254 19.27 -0.90 -22.35
N PHE A 255 20.41 -1.34 -22.86
CA PHE A 255 20.73 -2.77 -22.94
C PHE A 255 20.70 -3.41 -21.56
N LEU A 256 20.01 -4.53 -21.46
CA LEU A 256 19.78 -5.24 -20.21
C LEU A 256 21.07 -5.78 -19.56
N SER A 257 22.09 -6.06 -20.38
CA SER A 257 23.43 -6.48 -19.94
C SER A 257 24.30 -5.33 -19.41
N ARG A 258 23.92 -4.08 -19.66
CA ARG A 258 24.69 -2.91 -19.20
C ARG A 258 24.50 -2.71 -17.68
N GLY A 259 25.54 -2.20 -17.04
CA GLY A 259 25.48 -1.73 -15.65
C GLY A 259 24.47 -0.58 -15.49
N ILE A 260 23.80 -0.54 -14.35
CA ILE A 260 22.97 0.59 -13.96
C ILE A 260 23.83 1.84 -13.75
N ASP A 261 23.30 2.97 -14.15
CA ASP A 261 23.93 4.28 -13.98
C ASP A 261 22.91 5.31 -13.47
N ASN A 262 23.39 6.51 -13.12
CA ASN A 262 22.54 7.59 -12.67
C ASN A 262 21.46 7.93 -13.71
N GLY A 263 20.20 7.97 -13.29
CA GLY A 263 19.06 8.24 -14.16
C GLY A 263 18.58 7.05 -14.98
N THR A 264 19.16 5.86 -14.79
CA THR A 264 18.66 4.63 -15.45
C THR A 264 17.22 4.35 -15.02
N GLN A 265 16.36 4.05 -15.99
CA GLN A 265 14.97 3.71 -15.76
C GLN A 265 14.62 2.40 -16.46
N PHE A 266 13.83 1.58 -15.77
CA PHE A 266 13.26 0.38 -16.35
C PHE A 266 11.92 0.07 -15.68
N VAL A 267 11.09 -0.70 -16.37
CA VAL A 267 9.76 -1.08 -15.92
C VAL A 267 9.65 -2.60 -15.89
N LEU A 268 9.16 -3.12 -14.79
CA LEU A 268 8.76 -4.51 -14.65
C LEU A 268 7.24 -4.57 -14.77
N LYS A 269 6.69 -5.36 -15.70
CA LYS A 269 5.24 -5.49 -15.88
C LYS A 269 4.79 -6.92 -15.62
N LYS A 270 3.66 -7.07 -14.92
CA LYS A 270 2.95 -8.32 -14.66
C LYS A 270 1.46 -8.05 -14.70
N SER A 271 0.77 -8.57 -15.71
CA SER A 271 -0.69 -8.44 -15.86
C SER A 271 -1.15 -6.98 -15.65
N ASP A 272 -1.88 -6.71 -14.56
CA ASP A 272 -2.41 -5.38 -14.20
C ASP A 272 -1.44 -4.48 -13.39
N ILE A 273 -0.27 -4.99 -13.00
CA ILE A 273 0.70 -4.31 -12.14
C ILE A 273 1.95 -3.94 -12.95
N SER A 274 2.46 -2.73 -12.72
CA SER A 274 3.77 -2.32 -13.23
C SER A 274 4.61 -1.67 -12.14
N LEU A 275 5.89 -1.99 -12.11
CA LEU A 275 6.88 -1.40 -11.21
C LEU A 275 7.80 -0.52 -12.04
N LEU A 276 7.72 0.79 -11.82
CA LEU A 276 8.67 1.74 -12.37
C LEU A 276 9.87 1.83 -11.42
N CYS A 277 11.04 1.51 -11.95
CA CYS A 277 12.30 1.54 -11.24
C CYS A 277 13.14 2.71 -11.74
N VAL A 278 13.50 3.63 -10.84
CA VAL A 278 14.32 4.81 -11.16
C VAL A 278 15.57 4.82 -10.31
N VAL A 279 16.74 4.77 -10.97
CA VAL A 279 18.05 4.76 -10.32
C VAL A 279 18.59 6.18 -10.19
N LYS A 280 19.13 6.51 -9.02
CA LYS A 280 19.84 7.75 -8.72
C LYS A 280 21.16 7.47 -8.02
N GLN A 281 22.19 8.21 -8.35
CA GLN A 281 23.47 8.11 -7.64
C GLN A 281 23.37 8.70 -6.23
N MET A 282 23.98 8.02 -5.25
CA MET A 282 24.08 8.53 -3.89
C MET A 282 25.05 9.72 -3.82
N PRO A 283 24.75 10.75 -3.00
CA PRO A 283 25.67 11.85 -2.80
C PRO A 283 26.91 11.38 -2.04
N TYR A 284 28.04 12.04 -2.30
CA TYR A 284 29.25 11.85 -1.50
C TYR A 284 29.08 12.51 -0.14
N PHE A 285 29.27 11.75 0.94
CA PHE A 285 29.27 12.26 2.30
C PHE A 285 30.71 12.58 2.71
N ASN A 286 30.99 13.83 3.06
CA ASN A 286 32.25 14.21 3.68
C ASN A 286 32.00 14.48 5.17
N ILE A 287 32.50 13.60 6.03
CA ILE A 287 32.37 13.71 7.48
C ILE A 287 33.70 14.20 8.03
N SER A 288 33.71 15.41 8.59
CA SER A 288 34.85 15.94 9.32
C SER A 288 34.65 15.73 10.82
N GLU A 289 35.63 15.13 11.49
CA GLU A 289 35.64 15.02 12.94
C GLU A 289 36.00 16.39 13.56
N LYS A 290 35.18 16.84 14.52
CA LYS A 290 35.51 17.96 15.39
C LYS A 290 35.53 17.45 16.81
N VAL A 291 36.70 17.44 17.43
CA VAL A 291 36.85 17.13 18.85
C VAL A 291 36.34 18.34 19.64
N LEU A 292 35.37 18.12 20.53
CA LEU A 292 34.96 19.16 21.48
C LEU A 292 36.15 19.48 22.39
N GLU A 293 36.66 20.70 22.27
CA GLU A 293 37.75 21.17 23.12
C GLU A 293 37.20 21.49 24.53
N SER A 294 37.98 21.20 25.57
CA SER A 294 37.62 21.42 26.99
C SER A 294 37.26 22.87 27.34
N GLN A 295 37.53 23.80 26.41
CA GLN A 295 37.22 25.23 26.47
C GLN A 295 35.76 25.57 26.13
N ASP A 296 35.02 24.67 25.46
CA ASP A 296 33.57 24.83 25.20
C ASP A 296 32.70 24.48 26.43
N ARG A 297 33.32 24.34 27.60
CA ARG A 297 32.59 24.20 28.87
C ARG A 297 32.11 25.57 29.32
N PHE A 298 30.79 25.69 29.47
CA PHE A 298 30.15 26.89 30.02
C PHE A 298 30.71 27.20 31.42
N VAL A 299 31.47 28.28 31.54
CA VAL A 299 31.90 28.81 32.84
C VAL A 299 30.87 29.84 33.29
N LEU A 300 30.10 29.50 34.33
CA LEU A 300 29.16 30.40 34.98
C LEU A 300 29.97 31.37 35.87
N ARG A 301 30.27 32.58 35.37
CA ARG A 301 30.89 33.63 36.19
C ARG A 301 29.80 34.35 36.99
N LEU A 302 29.65 33.95 38.25
CA LEU A 302 28.87 34.70 39.24
C LEU A 302 29.72 35.90 39.67
N ASN A 303 29.45 37.09 39.14
CA ASN A 303 30.00 38.33 39.70
C ASN A 303 29.27 38.58 41.04
N SER A 304 29.91 38.22 42.14
CA SER A 304 29.50 38.66 43.48
C SER A 304 29.92 40.11 43.70
N GLU A 305 29.28 41.04 42.99
CA GLU A 305 29.24 42.45 43.39
C GLU A 305 27.99 42.65 44.25
N THR A 306 28.05 42.17 45.49
CA THR A 306 27.29 42.75 46.59
C THR A 306 28.32 43.34 47.54
N SER A 307 28.64 44.62 47.32
CA SER A 307 29.27 45.45 48.34
C SER A 307 28.29 45.59 49.52
N VAL A 308 28.85 45.41 50.72
CA VAL A 308 28.25 45.60 52.05
C VAL A 308 27.47 46.91 52.16
#